data_AF-A0A7K5CRG3-F1
#
_entry.id   AF-A0A7K5CRG3-F1
#
_cell.length_a   1.000
_cell.length_b   1.000
_cell.length_c   1.000
_cell.angle_alpha   90.00
_cell.angle_beta   90.00
_cell.angle_gamma   90.00
#
_symmetry.space_group_name_H-M   'P 1'
#
loop_
_entity.id
_entity.type
_entity.pdbx_description
1 polymer ?
#
loop_
_entity_poly.entity_id
_entity_poly.type
_entity_poly.pdbx_seq_one_letter_code
_entity_poly.pdbx_strand_id
1 'polypeptide(L)'
;MGGRVTRVFRTFNVESRARREISKEKPTPAPRHRTARLDATADQPEVKEKILRKDDRLLTLLKDVYVESRDPPVQVKDGGGQRLPCKQEEKRLTKLGHLGALDVKKVSKGKISIVEALTLLNNHKLHPQIWTAEKIAAEYSLELKDVNSLLEFFIPFTVQEFPKETKKAIKS
;
A
#
# COMPACT_ATOMS: atom_id res chain seq x y z
N MET A 1 31.36 -27.34 -10.42
CA MET A 1 32.15 -26.41 -9.56
C MET A 1 32.42 -25.06 -10.28
N GLY A 2 31.44 -24.40 -10.92
CA GLY A 2 31.69 -23.20 -11.77
C GLY A 2 31.19 -21.86 -11.22
N GLY A 3 30.26 -21.85 -10.26
CA GLY A 3 29.58 -20.61 -9.83
C GLY A 3 30.37 -19.71 -8.86
N ARG A 4 31.49 -20.18 -8.30
CA ARG A 4 32.33 -19.39 -7.38
C ARG A 4 33.25 -18.43 -8.14
N VAL A 5 33.74 -18.84 -9.30
CA VAL A 5 34.65 -18.05 -10.14
C VAL A 5 33.91 -16.87 -10.79
N THR A 6 32.68 -17.09 -11.28
CA THR A 6 31.88 -16.04 -11.93
C THR A 6 31.46 -14.91 -10.99
N ARG A 7 31.33 -15.17 -9.68
CA ARG A 7 31.00 -14.16 -8.67
C ARG A 7 32.15 -13.17 -8.43
N VAL A 8 33.39 -13.64 -8.40
CA VAL A 8 34.58 -12.80 -8.17
C VAL A 8 34.80 -11.83 -9.33
N PHE A 9 34.59 -12.29 -10.57
CA PHE A 9 34.65 -11.42 -11.75
C PHE A 9 33.53 -10.38 -11.80
N ARG A 10 32.35 -10.67 -11.21
CA ARG A 10 31.22 -9.72 -11.14
C ARG A 10 31.48 -8.58 -10.15
N THR A 11 32.25 -8.82 -9.10
CA THR A 11 32.57 -7.82 -8.06
C THR A 11 33.83 -7.01 -8.33
N PHE A 12 34.53 -7.29 -9.43
CA PHE A 12 35.73 -6.55 -9.78
C PHE A 12 35.38 -5.14 -10.28
N ASN A 13 35.97 -4.12 -9.65
CA ASN A 13 35.91 -2.72 -10.06
C ASN A 13 34.49 -2.14 -10.27
N VAL A 14 33.57 -2.47 -9.35
CA VAL A 14 32.17 -2.01 -9.38
C VAL A 14 32.08 -0.48 -9.24
N GLU A 15 32.98 0.14 -8.47
CA GLU A 15 32.97 1.60 -8.22
C GLU A 15 33.23 2.40 -9.52
N SER A 16 34.26 2.04 -10.29
CA SER A 16 34.53 2.71 -11.57
C SER A 16 33.41 2.50 -12.58
N ARG A 17 32.80 1.30 -12.59
CA ARG A 17 31.64 1.00 -13.43
C ARG A 17 30.43 1.83 -13.02
N ALA A 18 30.15 1.96 -11.73
CA ALA A 18 29.07 2.79 -11.22
C ALA A 18 29.26 4.26 -11.59
N ARG A 19 30.48 4.82 -11.40
CA ARG A 19 30.81 6.18 -11.83
C ARG A 19 30.58 6.41 -13.32
N ARG A 20 30.96 5.44 -14.16
CA ARG A 20 30.74 5.48 -15.63
C ARG A 20 29.26 5.44 -16.00
N GLU A 21 28.42 4.72 -15.27
CA GLU A 21 26.97 4.67 -15.54
C GLU A 21 26.27 5.94 -15.04
N ILE A 22 26.68 6.48 -13.90
CA ILE A 22 26.11 7.72 -13.32
C ILE A 22 26.50 8.95 -14.15
N SER A 23 27.68 8.95 -14.77
CA SER A 23 28.14 10.07 -15.62
C SER A 23 27.45 10.14 -16.98
N LYS A 24 26.67 9.12 -17.37
CA LYS A 24 25.88 9.18 -18.60
C LYS A 24 24.69 10.10 -18.39
N GLU A 25 24.34 10.86 -19.43
CA GLU A 25 23.11 11.65 -19.41
C GLU A 25 21.90 10.73 -19.22
N LYS A 26 20.90 11.22 -18.47
CA LYS A 26 19.68 10.46 -18.22
C LYS A 26 18.99 10.20 -19.57
N PRO A 27 18.52 8.96 -19.82
CA PRO A 27 17.78 8.69 -21.04
C PRO A 27 16.52 9.55 -21.09
N THR A 28 16.11 9.93 -22.30
CA THR A 28 14.85 10.63 -22.51
C THR A 28 13.71 9.79 -21.91
N PRO A 29 12.84 10.40 -21.08
CA PRO A 29 11.71 9.68 -20.52
C PRO A 29 10.85 9.10 -21.65
N ALA A 30 10.30 7.91 -21.42
CA ALA A 30 9.39 7.30 -22.39
C ALA A 30 8.22 8.26 -22.69
N PRO A 31 7.77 8.33 -23.96
CA PRO A 31 6.63 9.16 -24.33
C PRO A 31 5.40 8.76 -23.50
N ARG A 32 4.66 9.77 -23.02
CA ARG A 32 3.40 9.53 -22.28
C ARG A 32 2.32 9.06 -23.26
N HIS A 33 1.46 8.16 -22.80
CA HIS A 33 0.30 7.72 -23.58
C HIS A 33 -0.63 8.91 -23.85
N ARG A 34 -1.16 9.01 -25.09
CA ARG A 34 -2.09 10.07 -25.50
C ARG A 34 -3.30 10.08 -24.57
N THR A 35 -3.60 11.21 -23.95
CA THR A 35 -4.80 11.36 -23.10
C THR A 35 -5.71 12.38 -23.74
N ALA A 36 -6.89 11.94 -24.16
CA ALA A 36 -7.82 12.74 -24.95
C ALA A 36 -8.22 14.09 -24.33
N ARG A 37 -8.03 14.29 -23.02
CA ARG A 37 -8.50 15.47 -22.29
C ARG A 37 -7.51 16.64 -22.21
N LEU A 38 -6.20 16.39 -22.29
CA LEU A 38 -5.18 17.45 -22.15
C LEU A 38 -4.57 17.83 -23.50
N ASP A 39 -4.58 16.92 -24.47
CA ASP A 39 -3.92 17.14 -25.76
C ASP A 39 -4.83 17.94 -26.73
N ALA A 40 -6.16 17.81 -26.60
CA ALA A 40 -7.11 18.48 -27.50
C ALA A 40 -7.06 20.01 -27.45
N THR A 41 -6.73 20.61 -26.30
CA THR A 41 -6.54 22.07 -26.15
C THR A 41 -5.09 22.49 -26.38
N ALA A 42 -4.15 21.54 -26.35
CA ALA A 42 -2.75 21.80 -26.65
C ALA A 42 -2.52 22.02 -28.16
N ASP A 43 -3.32 21.38 -29.00
CA ASP A 43 -3.09 21.32 -30.45
C ASP A 43 -3.73 22.48 -31.24
N GLN A 44 -4.52 23.36 -30.59
CA GLN A 44 -5.14 24.51 -31.24
C GLN A 44 -4.52 25.84 -30.78
N PRO A 45 -3.61 26.45 -31.57
CA PRO A 45 -2.93 27.69 -31.19
C PRO A 45 -3.91 28.87 -31.04
N GLU A 46 -4.96 28.91 -31.85
CA GLU A 46 -6.00 29.97 -31.80
C GLU A 46 -6.76 30.01 -30.48
N VAL A 47 -7.04 28.83 -29.89
CA VAL A 47 -7.75 28.73 -28.60
C VAL A 47 -6.85 29.18 -27.47
N LYS A 48 -5.57 28.78 -27.51
CA LYS A 48 -4.57 29.24 -26.52
C LYS A 48 -4.39 30.74 -26.54
N GLU A 49 -4.31 31.35 -27.73
CA GLU A 49 -4.19 32.80 -27.84
C GLU A 49 -5.42 33.52 -27.29
N LYS A 50 -6.64 33.01 -27.55
CA LYS A 50 -7.88 33.57 -26.98
C LYS A 50 -7.95 33.46 -25.46
N ILE A 51 -7.40 32.39 -24.87
CA ILE A 51 -7.31 32.22 -23.41
C ILE A 51 -6.30 33.18 -22.78
N LEU A 52 -5.16 33.41 -23.47
CA LEU A 52 -4.11 34.31 -22.97
C LEU A 52 -4.48 35.79 -23.15
N ARG A 53 -5.28 36.12 -24.17
CA ARG A 53 -5.77 37.48 -24.41
C ARG A 53 -6.91 37.82 -23.45
N LYS A 54 -6.90 39.05 -22.96
CA LYS A 54 -7.94 39.61 -22.12
C LYS A 54 -9.21 39.87 -22.94
N ASP A 55 -10.36 39.37 -22.49
CA ASP A 55 -11.66 39.62 -23.12
C ASP A 55 -12.41 40.74 -22.37
N ASP A 56 -12.52 41.91 -23.01
CA ASP A 56 -13.13 43.10 -22.40
C ASP A 56 -14.65 42.96 -22.21
N ARG A 57 -15.33 42.14 -23.03
CA ARG A 57 -16.76 41.87 -22.86
C ARG A 57 -17.01 41.10 -21.57
N LEU A 58 -16.25 40.04 -21.36
CA LEU A 58 -16.33 39.22 -20.17
C LEU A 58 -15.95 40.02 -18.92
N LEU A 59 -14.93 40.87 -19.01
CA LEU A 59 -14.54 41.76 -17.92
C LEU A 59 -15.67 42.73 -17.52
N THR A 60 -16.43 43.22 -18.49
CA THR A 60 -17.57 44.12 -18.23
C THR A 60 -18.67 43.37 -17.48
N LEU A 61 -19.03 42.17 -17.94
CA LEU A 61 -20.03 41.31 -17.28
C LEU A 61 -19.63 40.92 -15.85
N LEU A 62 -18.35 40.65 -15.59
CA LEU A 62 -17.87 40.34 -14.24
C LEU A 62 -17.92 41.54 -13.28
N LYS A 63 -17.82 42.76 -13.81
CA LYS A 63 -17.98 43.98 -13.00
C LYS A 63 -19.44 44.26 -12.68
N ASP A 64 -20.33 43.96 -13.61
CA ASP A 64 -21.76 44.22 -13.46
C ASP A 64 -22.41 43.28 -12.42
N VAL A 65 -21.90 42.07 -12.25
CA VAL A 65 -22.41 41.09 -11.28
C VAL A 65 -21.74 41.29 -9.91
N TYR A 66 -22.39 42.07 -9.06
CA TYR A 66 -22.01 42.21 -7.64
C TYR A 66 -22.84 41.27 -6.76
N VAL A 67 -22.17 40.44 -5.95
CA VAL A 67 -22.81 39.49 -5.03
C VAL A 67 -22.47 39.86 -3.59
N GLU A 68 -23.48 40.23 -2.80
CA GLU A 68 -23.35 40.35 -1.35
C GLU A 68 -23.65 38.99 -0.70
N SER A 69 -22.64 38.30 -0.18
CA SER A 69 -22.87 37.19 0.76
C SER A 69 -23.06 37.77 2.15
N ARG A 70 -24.25 37.53 2.73
CA ARG A 70 -24.57 37.86 4.13
C ARG A 70 -24.37 36.68 5.06
N ASP A 71 -23.62 35.68 4.62
CA ASP A 71 -23.36 34.49 5.42
C ASP A 71 -22.33 34.83 6.51
N PRO A 72 -22.48 34.28 7.73
CA PRO A 72 -21.46 34.42 8.76
C PRO A 72 -20.13 33.85 8.24
N PRO A 73 -18.98 34.49 8.56
CA PRO A 73 -17.69 34.09 8.02
C PRO A 73 -17.40 32.63 8.41
N VAL A 74 -17.47 31.73 7.42
CA VAL A 74 -16.97 30.37 7.56
C VAL A 74 -15.49 30.48 7.85
N GLN A 75 -15.06 29.95 9.00
CA GLN A 75 -13.63 29.79 9.30
C GLN A 75 -13.03 28.87 8.23
N VAL A 76 -12.46 29.46 7.19
CA VAL A 76 -11.63 28.74 6.24
C VAL A 76 -10.41 28.31 7.03
N LYS A 77 -10.36 27.01 7.41
CA LYS A 77 -9.15 26.44 7.97
C LYS A 77 -8.08 26.57 6.89
N ASP A 78 -7.14 27.49 7.09
CA ASP A 78 -6.01 27.70 6.21
C ASP A 78 -5.44 26.36 5.78
N GLY A 79 -5.20 26.24 4.46
CA GLY A 79 -4.84 25.04 3.75
C GLY A 79 -3.45 24.49 4.12
N GLY A 80 -3.28 24.07 5.37
CA GLY A 80 -2.25 23.14 5.80
C GLY A 80 -2.69 21.71 5.49
N GLY A 81 -2.69 21.34 4.20
CA GLY A 81 -2.69 19.94 3.76
C GLY A 81 -3.81 19.06 4.34
N GLN A 82 -5.05 19.54 4.38
CA GLN A 82 -6.19 18.68 4.68
C GLN A 82 -6.37 17.68 3.53
N ARG A 83 -5.67 16.55 3.66
CA ARG A 83 -6.09 15.29 3.06
C ARG A 83 -7.61 15.22 3.28
N LEU A 84 -8.34 14.92 2.20
CA LEU A 84 -9.73 14.47 2.25
C LEU A 84 -9.95 13.68 3.55
N PRO A 85 -11.13 13.73 4.21
CA PRO A 85 -11.45 12.82 5.29
C PRO A 85 -11.57 11.40 4.73
N CYS A 86 -10.43 10.82 4.33
CA CYS A 86 -10.22 9.40 4.29
C CYS A 86 -10.46 9.02 5.74
N LYS A 87 -11.60 8.37 6.00
CA LYS A 87 -11.94 7.80 7.31
C LYS A 87 -10.64 7.27 7.88
N GLN A 88 -10.13 7.91 8.94
CA GLN A 88 -8.91 7.43 9.58
C GLN A 88 -9.29 6.07 10.16
N GLU A 89 -9.13 5.02 9.35
CA GLU A 89 -9.31 3.65 9.81
C GLU A 89 -8.31 3.49 10.94
N GLU A 90 -8.81 3.43 12.17
CA GLU A 90 -7.98 3.29 13.34
C GLU A 90 -7.10 2.06 13.15
N LYS A 91 -5.78 2.23 13.26
CA LYS A 91 -4.82 1.15 13.02
C LYS A 91 -4.33 0.60 14.35
N ARG A 92 -4.40 -0.71 14.51
CA ARG A 92 -3.76 -1.46 15.59
C ARG A 92 -2.38 -1.96 15.17
N LEU A 93 -1.54 -2.24 16.15
CA LEU A 93 -0.25 -2.90 15.93
C LEU A 93 -0.45 -4.40 15.73
N THR A 94 0.29 -4.97 14.78
CA THR A 94 0.25 -6.42 14.48
C THR A 94 0.86 -7.23 15.64
N LYS A 95 0.23 -8.36 15.99
CA LYS A 95 0.72 -9.27 17.03
C LYS A 95 1.63 -10.37 16.45
N LEU A 96 2.70 -9.95 15.77
CA LEU A 96 3.45 -10.83 14.87
C LEU A 96 4.57 -11.65 15.55
N GLY A 97 4.85 -11.41 16.85
CA GLY A 97 5.83 -12.17 17.62
C GLY A 97 7.20 -12.27 16.93
N HIS A 98 7.67 -13.51 16.73
CA HIS A 98 8.95 -13.84 16.07
C HIS A 98 8.98 -13.46 14.57
N LEU A 99 7.82 -13.27 13.93
CA LEU A 99 7.70 -12.82 12.54
C LEU A 99 7.69 -11.29 12.43
N GLY A 100 7.98 -10.55 13.51
CA GLY A 100 7.96 -9.08 13.56
C GLY A 100 8.86 -8.34 12.55
N ALA A 101 9.74 -9.06 11.86
CA ALA A 101 10.57 -8.52 10.77
C ALA A 101 9.78 -8.29 9.46
N LEU A 102 8.55 -8.78 9.32
CA LEU A 102 7.73 -8.53 8.13
C LEU A 102 7.27 -7.06 8.05
N ASP A 103 7.07 -6.56 6.83
CA ASP A 103 6.74 -5.15 6.56
C ASP A 103 5.38 -4.69 7.14
N VAL A 104 4.46 -5.61 7.46
CA VAL A 104 3.11 -5.28 7.90
C VAL A 104 3.08 -5.03 9.43
N LYS A 105 3.50 -3.83 9.83
CA LYS A 105 3.54 -3.41 11.26
C LYS A 105 2.20 -2.90 11.81
N LYS A 106 1.31 -2.42 10.93
CA LYS A 106 0.02 -1.79 11.30
C LYS A 106 -1.11 -2.39 10.48
N VAL A 107 -2.17 -2.83 11.17
CA VAL A 107 -3.38 -3.39 10.57
C VAL A 107 -4.57 -2.51 10.98
N SER A 108 -5.51 -2.25 10.07
CA SER A 108 -6.75 -1.51 10.41
C SER A 108 -7.64 -2.33 11.35
N LYS A 109 -8.37 -1.67 12.26
CA LYS A 109 -9.41 -2.32 13.07
C LYS A 109 -10.43 -3.01 12.16
N GLY A 110 -10.97 -4.14 12.63
CA GLY A 110 -11.84 -5.02 11.84
C GLY A 110 -11.12 -5.90 10.81
N LYS A 111 -9.80 -5.76 10.63
CA LYS A 111 -9.02 -6.59 9.71
C LYS A 111 -7.93 -7.37 10.45
N ILE A 112 -7.51 -8.48 9.87
CA ILE A 112 -6.38 -9.30 10.33
C ILE A 112 -5.41 -9.59 9.19
N SER A 113 -4.15 -9.76 9.54
CA SER A 113 -3.15 -10.29 8.60
C SER A 113 -3.28 -11.81 8.47
N ILE A 114 -2.76 -12.38 7.38
CA ILE A 114 -2.78 -13.83 7.14
C ILE A 114 -2.05 -14.58 8.26
N VAL A 115 -0.91 -14.05 8.71
CA VAL A 115 -0.14 -14.67 9.79
C VAL A 115 -0.95 -14.68 11.09
N GLU A 116 -1.58 -13.55 11.45
CA GLU A 116 -2.46 -13.48 12.62
C GLU A 116 -3.63 -14.46 12.50
N ALA A 117 -4.28 -14.53 11.34
CA ALA A 117 -5.38 -15.46 11.08
C ALA A 117 -4.96 -16.91 11.34
N LEU A 118 -3.80 -17.33 10.81
CA LEU A 118 -3.29 -18.68 11.03
C LEU A 118 -2.95 -18.93 12.51
N THR A 119 -2.34 -17.96 13.20
CA THR A 119 -2.02 -18.11 14.63
C THR A 119 -3.26 -18.20 15.50
N LEU A 120 -4.28 -17.38 15.22
CA LEU A 120 -5.57 -17.37 15.90
C LEU A 120 -6.29 -18.71 15.73
N LEU A 121 -6.39 -19.20 14.49
CA LEU A 121 -7.04 -20.47 14.18
C LEU A 121 -6.31 -21.65 14.84
N ASN A 122 -4.97 -21.63 14.83
CA ASN A 122 -4.18 -22.66 15.48
C ASN A 122 -4.35 -22.64 17.01
N ASN A 123 -4.34 -21.46 17.63
CA ASN A 123 -4.51 -21.30 19.07
C ASN A 123 -5.91 -21.75 19.54
N HIS A 124 -6.96 -21.38 18.80
CA HIS A 124 -8.33 -21.84 19.05
C HIS A 124 -8.45 -23.36 18.95
N LYS A 125 -7.78 -23.97 17.97
CA LYS A 125 -7.77 -25.43 17.80
C LYS A 125 -7.06 -26.16 18.95
N LEU A 126 -5.96 -25.61 19.47
CA LEU A 126 -5.22 -26.21 20.58
C LEU A 126 -5.94 -26.04 21.93
N HIS A 127 -6.49 -24.84 22.18
CA HIS A 127 -7.11 -24.50 23.46
C HIS A 127 -8.41 -23.71 23.27
N PRO A 128 -9.52 -24.37 22.88
CA PRO A 128 -10.79 -23.70 22.58
C PRO A 128 -11.41 -23.03 23.82
N GLN A 129 -11.17 -23.56 25.01
CA GLN A 129 -11.67 -22.95 26.27
C GLN A 129 -10.99 -21.63 26.61
N ILE A 130 -9.71 -21.49 26.26
CA ILE A 130 -8.91 -20.30 26.58
C ILE A 130 -9.06 -19.24 25.48
N TRP A 131 -9.18 -19.68 24.23
CA TRP A 131 -9.29 -18.83 23.05
C TRP A 131 -10.73 -18.83 22.55
N THR A 132 -11.64 -18.26 23.32
CA THR A 132 -13.04 -18.10 22.90
C THR A 132 -13.18 -17.03 21.81
N ALA A 133 -14.26 -17.09 21.05
CA ALA A 133 -14.57 -16.08 20.02
C ALA A 133 -14.59 -14.65 20.58
N GLU A 134 -15.08 -14.47 21.81
CA GLU A 134 -15.11 -13.18 22.51
C GLU A 134 -13.72 -12.65 22.80
N LYS A 135 -12.82 -13.52 23.30
CA LYS A 135 -11.44 -13.15 23.57
C LYS A 135 -10.71 -12.77 22.29
N ILE A 136 -10.91 -13.54 21.23
CA ILE A 136 -10.33 -13.29 19.92
C ILE A 136 -10.80 -11.93 19.35
N ALA A 137 -12.10 -11.65 19.43
CA ALA A 137 -12.66 -10.39 18.96
C ALA A 137 -12.07 -9.19 19.73
N ALA A 138 -11.95 -9.30 21.05
CA ALA A 138 -11.33 -8.25 21.87
C ALA A 138 -9.84 -8.05 21.54
N GLU A 139 -9.08 -9.14 21.41
CA GLU A 139 -7.63 -9.08 21.22
C GLU A 139 -7.22 -8.54 19.84
N TYR A 140 -7.98 -8.88 18.80
CA TYR A 140 -7.70 -8.46 17.41
C TYR A 140 -8.60 -7.31 16.93
N SER A 141 -9.46 -6.76 17.78
CA SER A 141 -10.42 -5.70 17.44
C SER A 141 -11.29 -6.09 16.23
N LEU A 142 -11.90 -7.28 16.29
CA LEU A 142 -12.78 -7.83 15.27
C LEU A 142 -14.22 -7.84 15.74
N GLU A 143 -15.15 -7.92 14.79
CA GLU A 143 -16.57 -8.13 15.10
C GLU A 143 -16.83 -9.59 15.47
N LEU A 144 -17.64 -9.80 16.51
CA LEU A 144 -17.97 -11.16 17.00
C LEU A 144 -18.61 -12.04 15.91
N LYS A 145 -19.42 -11.43 15.03
CA LYS A 145 -20.06 -12.13 13.91
C LYS A 145 -19.03 -12.73 12.96
N ASP A 146 -18.07 -11.90 12.54
CA ASP A 146 -17.01 -12.29 11.63
C ASP A 146 -16.09 -13.34 12.25
N VAL A 147 -15.81 -13.24 13.55
CA VAL A 147 -15.00 -14.24 14.27
C VAL A 147 -15.71 -15.59 14.33
N ASN A 148 -17.02 -15.62 14.59
CA ASN A 148 -17.78 -16.87 14.60
C ASN A 148 -17.77 -17.54 13.22
N SER A 149 -18.04 -16.76 12.15
CA SER A 149 -17.94 -17.26 10.78
C SER A 149 -16.53 -17.72 10.42
N LEU A 150 -15.50 -17.01 10.87
CA LEU A 150 -14.11 -17.39 10.67
C LEU A 150 -13.81 -18.76 11.29
N LEU A 151 -14.26 -19.00 12.52
CA LEU A 151 -14.00 -20.25 13.24
C LEU A 151 -14.82 -21.44 12.68
N GLU A 152 -16.02 -21.17 12.16
CA GLU A 152 -16.89 -22.19 11.56
C GLU A 152 -16.40 -22.62 10.17
N PHE A 153 -16.03 -21.67 9.32
CA PHE A 153 -15.72 -21.95 7.91
C PHE A 153 -14.24 -22.15 7.61
N PHE A 154 -13.31 -21.62 8.42
CA PHE A 154 -11.88 -21.74 8.17
C PHE A 154 -11.19 -22.70 9.12
N ILE A 155 -10.98 -23.93 8.66
CA ILE A 155 -10.29 -24.98 9.42
C ILE A 155 -8.81 -25.05 9.00
N PRO A 156 -7.85 -24.90 9.93
CA PRO A 156 -6.43 -24.98 9.60
C PRO A 156 -5.99 -26.43 9.33
N PHE A 157 -5.16 -26.61 8.29
CA PHE A 157 -4.62 -27.90 7.88
C PHE A 157 -3.73 -28.52 8.97
N THR A 158 -3.87 -29.83 9.19
CA THR A 158 -2.93 -30.60 10.02
C THR A 158 -1.79 -31.09 9.14
N VAL A 159 -0.59 -30.56 9.34
CA VAL A 159 0.62 -31.09 8.70
C VAL A 159 1.09 -32.28 9.53
N GLN A 160 1.04 -33.48 8.94
CA GLN A 160 1.67 -34.66 9.51
C GLN A 160 3.05 -34.84 8.86
N GLU A 161 4.11 -34.72 9.65
CA GLU A 161 5.45 -35.04 9.19
C GLU A 161 5.68 -36.54 9.38
N PHE A 162 5.66 -37.29 8.27
CA PHE A 162 6.02 -38.70 8.29
C PHE A 162 7.53 -38.82 8.55
N PRO A 163 7.96 -39.63 9.53
CA PRO A 163 9.37 -39.88 9.74
C PRO A 163 9.97 -40.44 8.45
N LYS A 164 10.97 -39.75 7.90
CA LYS A 164 11.74 -40.26 6.77
C LYS A 164 12.56 -41.42 7.31
N GLU A 165 12.22 -42.66 6.94
CA GLU A 165 13.09 -43.78 7.25
C GLU A 165 14.48 -43.47 6.69
N THR A 166 15.44 -43.33 7.60
CA THR A 166 16.85 -43.17 7.26
C THR A 166 17.28 -44.50 6.67
N LYS A 167 17.13 -44.65 5.35
CA LYS A 167 17.71 -45.77 4.60
C LYS A 167 19.19 -45.79 4.97
N LYS A 168 19.57 -46.79 5.78
CA LYS A 168 20.93 -46.96 6.29
C LYS A 168 21.86 -46.92 5.09
N ALA A 169 22.72 -45.91 5.02
CA ALA A 169 23.76 -45.83 4.01
C ALA A 169 24.62 -47.09 4.15
N ILE A 170 24.66 -47.90 3.09
CA ILE A 170 25.55 -49.05 3.00
C ILE A 170 26.97 -48.50 3.13
N LYS A 171 27.66 -48.87 4.21
CA LYS A 171 29.06 -48.52 4.42
C LYS A 171 29.89 -49.32 3.41
N SER A 172 30.74 -48.61 2.66
CA SER A 172 31.78 -49.19 1.80
C SER A 172 32.98 -49.60 2.62
#